data_AF-X1DM29-F1
#
_entry.id   AF-X1DM29-F1
#
_cell.length_a   1.000
_cell.length_b   1.000
_cell.length_c   1.000
_cell.angle_alpha   90.00
_cell.angle_beta   90.00
_cell.angle_gamma   90.00
#
_symmetry.space_group_name_H-M   'P 1'
#
loop_
_entity.id
_entity.type
_entity.pdbx_description
1 polymer ?
#
loop_
_entity_poly.entity_id
_entity_poly.type
_entity_poly.pdbx_seq_one_letter_code
_entity_poly.pdbx_strand_id
1 'polypeptide(L)'
;KEFNEIIGLGGWGGRDEKWGPMIRFRDGKFVFDNSPGRAGSHPPKHEFQVVTRDREHPITKDLPEKWMRASDELYSEFRGPAKNLTVLATAYADTSRRGGTGEHEPVLFTIKYGKGRVFHDVFGHVGRRDSSLIPAMDCVGFIVTFQRGAEWAATGKVTQKVPEDFPTATVVRS
;
A
#
# COMPACT_ATOMS: atom_id res chain seq x y z
N LYS A 1 -4.87 -21.41 -4.08
CA LYS A 1 -3.68 -20.88 -4.80
C LYS A 1 -4.01 -19.55 -5.46
N GLU A 2 -5.09 -19.53 -6.21
CA GLU A 2 -5.80 -18.46 -6.91
C GLU A 2 -5.95 -17.21 -6.04
N PHE A 3 -6.38 -17.35 -4.78
CA PHE A 3 -6.50 -16.20 -3.86
C PHE A 3 -5.18 -15.42 -3.71
N ASN A 4 -4.04 -16.10 -3.55
CA ASN A 4 -2.75 -15.42 -3.41
C ASN A 4 -2.31 -14.77 -4.74
N GLU A 5 -2.71 -15.34 -5.89
CA GLU A 5 -2.48 -14.71 -7.19
C GLU A 5 -3.36 -13.47 -7.40
N ILE A 6 -4.59 -13.46 -6.88
CA ILE A 6 -5.51 -12.32 -6.94
C ILE A 6 -5.02 -11.16 -6.06
N ILE A 7 -4.62 -11.42 -4.81
CA ILE A 7 -4.14 -10.37 -3.90
C ILE A 7 -2.72 -9.91 -4.21
N GLY A 8 -1.95 -10.71 -4.96
CA GLY A 8 -0.56 -10.45 -5.35
C GLY A 8 0.45 -10.65 -4.21
N LEU A 9 0.24 -9.95 -3.11
CA LEU A 9 1.03 -9.97 -1.88
C LEU A 9 0.11 -10.08 -0.66
N GLY A 10 0.60 -10.69 0.42
CA GLY A 10 -0.10 -10.73 1.71
C GLY A 10 0.83 -11.11 2.86
N GLY A 11 0.28 -11.05 4.08
CA GLY A 11 0.99 -11.37 5.32
C GLY A 11 0.18 -12.29 6.23
N TRP A 12 0.80 -12.69 7.34
CA TRP A 12 0.23 -13.55 8.39
C TRP A 12 -0.30 -14.89 7.86
N GLY A 13 -1.01 -15.63 8.73
CA GLY A 13 -1.60 -16.92 8.40
C GLY A 13 -0.56 -18.04 8.18
N GLY A 14 0.61 -17.94 8.83
CA GLY A 14 1.70 -18.90 8.70
C GLY A 14 2.48 -18.82 7.38
N ARG A 15 2.30 -17.75 6.61
CA ARG A 15 3.06 -17.51 5.37
C ARG A 15 4.54 -17.21 5.66
N ASP A 16 5.40 -17.79 4.83
CA ASP A 16 6.85 -17.62 4.80
C ASP A 16 7.34 -17.45 3.34
N GLU A 17 8.64 -17.58 3.09
CA GLU A 17 9.23 -17.50 1.74
C GLU A 17 8.63 -18.46 0.70
N LYS A 18 8.01 -19.57 1.12
CA LYS A 18 7.38 -20.55 0.21
C LYS A 18 6.15 -19.98 -0.51
N TRP A 19 5.60 -18.87 -0.03
CA TRP A 19 4.47 -18.19 -0.65
C TRP A 19 4.89 -17.17 -1.72
N GLY A 20 6.19 -16.87 -1.82
CA GLY A 20 6.77 -16.00 -2.85
C GLY A 20 7.70 -14.93 -2.30
N PRO A 21 8.28 -14.12 -3.20
CA PRO A 21 9.18 -13.04 -2.82
C PRO A 21 8.45 -11.89 -2.11
N MET A 22 9.24 -11.06 -1.43
CA MET A 22 8.90 -9.68 -1.12
C MET A 22 9.24 -8.79 -2.33
N ILE A 23 8.60 -7.64 -2.44
CA ILE A 23 8.98 -6.62 -3.44
C ILE A 23 9.72 -5.49 -2.72
N ARG A 24 10.94 -5.18 -3.17
CA ARG A 24 11.79 -4.12 -2.62
C ARG A 24 12.05 -3.06 -3.67
N PHE A 25 12.20 -1.80 -3.24
CA PHE A 25 12.62 -0.71 -4.11
C PHE A 25 14.08 -0.37 -3.82
N ARG A 26 14.99 -0.75 -4.72
CA ARG A 26 16.44 -0.57 -4.58
C ARG A 26 16.99 0.05 -5.86
N ASP A 27 17.85 1.05 -5.74
CA ASP A 27 18.50 1.73 -6.88
C ASP A 27 17.51 2.22 -7.96
N GLY A 28 16.37 2.77 -7.54
CA GLY A 28 15.37 3.32 -8.46
C GLY A 28 14.48 2.30 -9.16
N LYS A 29 14.60 1.00 -8.83
CA LYS A 29 13.81 -0.08 -9.45
C LYS A 29 13.23 -1.04 -8.42
N PHE A 30 12.15 -1.71 -8.81
CA PHE A 30 11.59 -2.81 -8.02
C PHE A 30 12.37 -4.10 -8.29
N VAL A 31 12.69 -4.82 -7.21
CA VAL A 31 13.36 -6.12 -7.25
C VAL A 31 12.61 -7.11 -6.37
N PHE A 32 12.69 -8.39 -6.72
CA PHE A 32 12.16 -9.47 -5.90
C PHE A 32 13.22 -9.97 -4.92
N ASP A 33 12.83 -10.02 -3.65
CA ASP A 33 13.66 -10.54 -2.57
C ASP A 33 13.10 -11.88 -2.09
N ASN A 34 13.85 -12.95 -2.37
CA ASN A 34 13.51 -14.34 -2.04
C ASN A 34 14.21 -14.82 -0.75
N SER A 35 14.84 -13.92 0.02
CA SER A 35 15.44 -14.31 1.30
C SER A 35 14.41 -15.00 2.21
N PRO A 36 14.82 -16.00 3.00
CA PRO A 36 13.93 -16.72 3.91
C PRO A 36 13.39 -15.80 5.01
N GLY A 37 12.20 -16.10 5.51
CA GLY A 37 11.59 -15.38 6.63
C GLY A 37 10.07 -15.30 6.55
N ARG A 38 9.47 -14.73 7.61
CA ARG A 38 8.03 -14.53 7.72
C ARG A 38 7.45 -13.71 6.55
N ALA A 39 6.14 -13.80 6.38
CA ALA A 39 5.36 -12.84 5.61
C ALA A 39 4.48 -12.00 6.53
N GLY A 40 4.62 -10.68 6.48
CA GLY A 40 3.82 -9.75 7.28
C GLY A 40 4.42 -9.45 8.64
N SER A 41 4.65 -8.17 8.87
CA SER A 41 4.92 -7.56 10.16
C SER A 41 4.44 -6.10 10.12
N HIS A 42 4.30 -5.48 11.29
CA HIS A 42 4.07 -4.04 11.38
C HIS A 42 4.56 -3.49 12.72
N PRO A 43 5.00 -2.23 12.78
CA PRO A 43 5.18 -1.50 14.03
C PRO A 43 3.82 -1.11 14.64
N PRO A 44 3.77 -0.54 15.85
CA PRO A 44 2.59 0.18 16.33
C PRO A 44 2.13 1.27 15.34
N LYS A 45 0.84 1.63 15.41
CA LYS A 45 0.27 2.68 14.55
C LYS A 45 1.06 3.98 14.65
N HIS A 46 1.34 4.60 13.51
CA HIS A 46 2.03 5.89 13.43
C HIS A 46 1.73 6.56 12.10
N GLU A 47 2.00 7.86 12.00
CA GLU A 47 2.00 8.57 10.73
C GLU A 47 3.26 8.25 9.94
N PHE A 48 3.14 8.13 8.62
CA PHE A 48 4.27 7.87 7.73
C PHE A 48 4.07 8.56 6.38
N GLN A 49 5.18 8.84 5.70
CA GLN A 49 5.14 9.42 4.36
C GLN A 49 5.00 8.31 3.32
N VAL A 50 4.04 8.48 2.42
CA VAL A 50 3.86 7.67 1.23
C VAL A 50 4.57 8.35 0.05
N VAL A 51 5.24 7.54 -0.77
CA VAL A 51 5.91 7.96 -2.00
C VAL A 51 5.18 7.32 -3.18
N THR A 52 4.58 8.15 -4.03
CA THR A 52 3.96 7.74 -5.30
C THR A 52 5.07 7.38 -6.29
N ARG A 53 5.08 6.13 -6.75
CA ARG A 53 6.11 5.56 -7.64
C ARG A 53 5.68 5.55 -9.10
N ASP A 54 4.43 5.19 -9.36
CA ASP A 54 3.81 5.32 -10.68
C ASP A 54 2.88 6.54 -10.65
N ARG A 55 3.30 7.63 -11.29
CA ARG A 55 2.53 8.89 -11.35
C ARG A 55 1.61 8.98 -12.56
N GLU A 56 1.67 8.00 -13.46
CA GLU A 56 0.90 7.98 -14.70
C GLU A 56 -0.33 7.06 -14.60
N HIS A 57 -0.32 6.10 -13.67
CA HIS A 57 -1.46 5.21 -13.44
C HIS A 57 -2.73 6.00 -13.06
N PRO A 58 -3.92 5.69 -13.60
CA PRO A 58 -5.13 6.49 -13.36
C PRO A 58 -5.47 6.75 -11.87
N ILE A 59 -5.19 5.79 -10.98
CA ILE A 59 -5.42 5.93 -9.52
C ILE A 59 -4.55 7.04 -8.92
N THR A 60 -3.27 7.07 -9.30
CA THR A 60 -2.25 7.95 -8.71
C THR A 60 -1.95 9.18 -9.54
N LYS A 61 -2.55 9.30 -10.73
CA LYS A 61 -2.41 10.45 -11.61
C LYS A 61 -2.79 11.73 -10.88
N ASP A 62 -1.95 12.74 -11.03
CA ASP A 62 -2.05 14.06 -10.39
C ASP A 62 -1.93 14.07 -8.85
N LEU A 63 -1.75 12.90 -8.19
CA LEU A 63 -1.41 12.89 -6.76
C LEU A 63 0.02 13.41 -6.55
N PRO A 64 0.32 14.04 -5.38
CA PRO A 64 1.68 14.41 -5.01
C PRO A 64 2.65 13.23 -5.06
N GLU A 65 3.92 13.52 -5.39
CA GLU A 65 4.99 12.52 -5.30
C GLU A 65 5.14 11.98 -3.88
N LYS A 66 4.97 12.87 -2.89
CA LYS A 66 5.07 12.53 -1.46
C LYS A 66 3.88 13.13 -0.73
N TRP A 67 3.27 12.33 0.13
CA TRP A 67 2.13 12.76 0.94
C TRP A 67 2.08 12.02 2.27
N MET A 68 1.55 12.67 3.29
CA MET A 68 1.46 12.10 4.63
C MET A 68 0.23 11.22 4.80
N ARG A 69 0.45 10.05 5.40
CA ARG A 69 -0.58 9.16 5.88
C ARG A 69 -0.82 9.40 7.37
N ALA A 70 -2.07 9.59 7.76
CA ALA A 70 -2.47 9.63 9.17
C ALA A 70 -2.13 8.32 9.89
N SER A 71 -2.24 8.31 11.22
CA SER A 71 -1.86 7.16 12.06
C SER A 71 -2.52 5.84 11.58
N ASP A 72 -1.69 4.90 11.13
CA ASP A 72 -2.09 3.60 10.59
C ASP A 72 -0.98 2.55 10.83
N GLU A 73 -1.25 1.27 10.51
CA GLU A 73 -0.24 0.22 10.53
C GLU A 73 0.51 0.15 9.19
N LEU A 74 1.80 0.50 9.18
CA LEU A 74 2.63 0.27 8.00
C LEU A 74 3.00 -1.21 7.89
N TYR A 75 2.24 -1.95 7.08
CA TYR A 75 2.48 -3.35 6.80
C TYR A 75 3.78 -3.54 6.02
N SER A 76 4.58 -4.51 6.48
CA SER A 76 5.92 -4.80 6.00
C SER A 76 6.10 -6.29 5.71
N GLU A 77 7.11 -6.62 4.90
CA GLU A 77 7.50 -8.01 4.60
C GLU A 77 6.35 -8.83 3.97
N PHE A 78 5.43 -8.20 3.24
CA PHE A 78 4.41 -8.94 2.50
C PHE A 78 5.04 -9.82 1.42
N ARG A 79 4.51 -11.03 1.30
CA ARG A 79 4.95 -12.04 0.33
C ARG A 79 3.80 -12.53 -0.52
N GLY A 80 4.13 -12.91 -1.75
CA GLY A 80 3.15 -13.57 -2.60
C GLY A 80 3.69 -13.82 -4.00
N PRO A 81 2.88 -14.42 -4.88
CA PRO A 81 3.27 -14.72 -6.25
C PRO A 81 3.68 -13.49 -7.06
N ALA A 82 3.18 -12.29 -6.70
CA ALA A 82 3.49 -11.01 -7.36
C ALA A 82 3.34 -11.01 -8.90
N LYS A 83 2.48 -11.89 -9.44
CA LYS A 83 2.27 -12.02 -10.89
C LYS A 83 1.46 -10.85 -11.42
N ASN A 84 1.93 -10.20 -12.49
CA ASN A 84 1.28 -9.04 -13.11
C ASN A 84 0.95 -7.92 -12.12
N LEU A 85 1.80 -7.74 -11.11
CA LEU A 85 1.66 -6.73 -10.08
C LEU A 85 2.38 -5.44 -10.52
N THR A 86 1.69 -4.31 -10.41
CA THR A 86 2.28 -2.98 -10.60
C THR A 86 2.22 -2.21 -9.27
N VAL A 87 3.37 -1.85 -8.72
CA VAL A 87 3.45 -1.01 -7.51
C VAL A 87 3.18 0.44 -7.88
N LEU A 88 2.19 1.04 -7.23
CA LEU A 88 1.80 2.44 -7.44
C LEU A 88 2.44 3.37 -6.41
N ALA A 89 2.54 2.93 -5.15
CA ALA A 89 3.14 3.70 -4.07
C ALA A 89 3.82 2.81 -3.03
N THR A 90 4.79 3.38 -2.33
CA THR A 90 5.54 2.74 -1.24
C THR A 90 5.64 3.65 -0.02
N ALA A 91 5.84 3.10 1.18
CA ALA A 91 6.22 3.87 2.37
C ALA A 91 7.50 3.30 2.98
N TYR A 92 8.35 4.16 3.55
CA TYR A 92 9.61 3.73 4.17
C TYR A 92 9.38 3.23 5.60
N ALA A 93 9.75 1.99 5.89
CA ALA A 93 9.66 1.40 7.21
C ALA A 93 10.89 1.79 8.06
N ASP A 94 10.81 2.94 8.72
CA ASP A 94 11.89 3.56 9.49
C ASP A 94 12.49 2.65 10.58
N THR A 95 13.79 2.37 10.48
CA THR A 95 14.55 1.51 11.40
C THR A 95 14.70 2.08 12.81
N SER A 96 14.48 3.39 13.00
CA SER A 96 14.40 3.99 14.34
C SER A 96 13.15 3.56 15.09
N ARG A 97 12.13 3.05 14.38
CA ARG A 97 10.89 2.53 14.95
C ARG A 97 11.00 1.03 15.19
N ARG A 98 10.39 0.57 16.28
CA ARG A 98 10.31 -0.85 16.61
C ARG A 98 9.65 -1.63 15.46
N GLY A 99 10.42 -2.50 14.81
CA GLY A 99 9.93 -3.34 13.71
C GLY A 99 10.02 -2.70 12.32
N GLY A 100 10.68 -1.54 12.17
CA GLY A 100 10.99 -1.01 10.85
C GLY A 100 12.04 -1.85 10.13
N THR A 101 11.77 -2.17 8.87
CA THR A 101 12.61 -3.06 8.04
C THR A 101 13.76 -2.32 7.34
N GLY A 102 13.72 -0.98 7.29
CA GLY A 102 14.64 -0.18 6.47
C GLY A 102 14.35 -0.27 4.97
N GLU A 103 13.18 -0.77 4.60
CA GLU A 103 12.78 -0.97 3.21
C GLU A 103 11.63 -0.03 2.84
N HIS A 104 11.48 0.21 1.54
CA HIS A 104 10.27 0.81 0.98
C HIS A 104 9.23 -0.28 0.72
N GLU A 105 8.25 -0.36 1.61
CA GLU A 105 7.18 -1.36 1.56
C GLU A 105 6.10 -0.92 0.56
N PRO A 106 5.63 -1.80 -0.35
CA PRO A 106 4.49 -1.52 -1.23
C PRO A 106 3.22 -1.26 -0.41
N VAL A 107 2.55 -0.14 -0.67
CA VAL A 107 1.32 0.23 0.05
C VAL A 107 0.10 0.37 -0.85
N LEU A 108 0.30 0.74 -2.12
CA LEU A 108 -0.74 0.75 -3.15
C LEU A 108 -0.21 0.00 -4.36
N PHE A 109 -0.95 -0.99 -4.84
CA PHE A 109 -0.55 -1.75 -6.02
C PHE A 109 -1.77 -2.36 -6.73
N THR A 110 -1.58 -2.70 -8.01
CA THR A 110 -2.62 -3.36 -8.81
C THR A 110 -2.18 -4.73 -9.28
N ILE A 111 -3.14 -5.60 -9.54
CA ILE A 111 -2.92 -6.95 -10.07
C ILE A 111 -3.87 -7.17 -11.24
N LYS A 112 -3.32 -7.66 -12.36
CA LYS A 112 -4.15 -8.20 -13.46
C LYS A 112 -4.32 -9.70 -13.29
N TYR A 113 -5.55 -10.14 -13.03
CA TYR A 113 -5.91 -11.55 -12.90
C TYR A 113 -6.97 -11.94 -13.92
N GLY A 114 -6.56 -12.65 -14.97
CA GLY A 114 -7.41 -12.88 -16.14
C GLY A 114 -7.81 -11.55 -16.80
N LYS A 115 -9.13 -11.31 -16.89
CA LYS A 115 -9.69 -10.02 -17.36
C LYS A 115 -9.98 -9.03 -16.21
N GLY A 116 -9.77 -9.44 -14.96
CA GLY A 116 -10.03 -8.65 -13.77
C GLY A 116 -8.95 -7.61 -13.51
N ARG A 117 -9.38 -6.46 -12.97
CA ARG A 117 -8.53 -5.41 -12.41
C ARG A 117 -8.66 -5.44 -10.90
N VAL A 118 -7.57 -5.72 -10.19
CA VAL A 118 -7.54 -5.73 -8.74
C VAL A 118 -6.73 -4.53 -8.28
N PHE A 119 -7.27 -3.77 -7.34
CA PHE A 119 -6.53 -2.75 -6.59
C PHE A 119 -6.38 -3.24 -5.15
N HIS A 120 -5.14 -3.32 -4.69
CA HIS A 120 -4.81 -3.66 -3.31
C HIS A 120 -4.32 -2.38 -2.62
N ASP A 121 -5.15 -1.91 -1.71
CA ASP A 121 -4.87 -0.82 -0.79
C ASP A 121 -4.59 -1.43 0.59
N VAL A 122 -3.39 -1.22 1.13
CA VAL A 122 -3.01 -1.83 2.42
C VAL A 122 -3.44 -1.01 3.63
N PHE A 123 -3.98 0.19 3.41
CA PHE A 123 -4.33 1.12 4.49
C PHE A 123 -5.66 0.79 5.16
N GLY A 124 -5.93 1.48 6.26
CA GLY A 124 -7.25 1.55 6.86
C GLY A 124 -7.44 0.57 8.01
N HIS A 125 -6.43 0.40 8.87
CA HIS A 125 -6.59 -0.45 10.05
C HIS A 125 -7.78 0.02 10.91
N VAL A 126 -8.66 -0.93 11.25
CA VAL A 126 -9.69 -0.79 12.28
C VAL A 126 -9.50 -1.86 13.33
N GLY A 127 -9.17 -1.42 14.55
CA GLY A 127 -8.97 -2.25 15.71
C GLY A 127 -10.18 -2.24 16.64
N ARG A 128 -10.30 -3.28 17.47
CA ARG A 128 -11.40 -3.42 18.45
C ARG A 128 -11.53 -2.27 19.47
N ARG A 129 -10.49 -1.45 19.61
CA ARG A 129 -10.43 -0.32 20.55
C ARG A 129 -10.62 1.03 19.86
N ASP A 130 -10.70 1.07 18.54
CA ASP A 130 -10.93 2.31 17.82
C ASP A 130 -12.40 2.74 18.01
N SER A 131 -12.62 4.06 18.15
CA SER A 131 -13.94 4.66 18.33
C SER A 131 -14.53 5.09 16.97
N SER A 132 -15.53 5.96 16.96
CA SER A 132 -16.15 6.45 15.72
C SER A 132 -15.23 7.32 14.85
N LEU A 133 -14.14 7.87 15.41
CA LEU A 133 -13.10 8.57 14.67
C LEU A 133 -11.90 7.64 14.56
N ILE A 134 -11.58 7.24 13.33
CA ILE A 134 -10.53 6.28 13.04
C ILE A 134 -9.54 6.99 12.12
N PRO A 135 -8.42 7.55 12.63
CA PRO A 135 -7.48 8.31 11.81
C PRO A 135 -7.03 7.58 10.54
N ALA A 136 -6.93 6.25 10.61
CA ALA A 136 -6.66 5.43 9.45
C ALA A 136 -7.77 5.55 8.38
N MET A 137 -9.04 5.49 8.75
CA MET A 137 -10.16 5.55 7.80
C MET A 137 -10.50 6.99 7.39
N ASP A 138 -10.30 7.96 8.27
CA ASP A 138 -10.73 9.35 8.08
C ASP A 138 -9.73 10.16 7.23
N CYS A 139 -8.49 9.67 7.06
CA CYS A 139 -7.49 10.36 6.26
C CYS A 139 -7.93 10.53 4.81
N VAL A 140 -7.87 11.78 4.33
CA VAL A 140 -8.22 12.14 2.95
C VAL A 140 -7.40 11.34 1.94
N GLY A 141 -6.12 11.08 2.24
CA GLY A 141 -5.26 10.24 1.38
C GLY A 141 -5.79 8.81 1.20
N PHE A 142 -6.34 8.21 2.27
CA PHE A 142 -6.99 6.89 2.20
C PHE A 142 -8.31 6.98 1.42
N ILE A 143 -9.19 7.91 1.78
CA ILE A 143 -10.51 8.07 1.14
C ILE A 143 -10.36 8.24 -0.38
N VAL A 144 -9.45 9.13 -0.81
CA VAL A 144 -9.21 9.40 -2.23
C VAL A 144 -8.65 8.18 -2.95
N THR A 145 -7.68 7.48 -2.38
CA THR A 145 -7.08 6.31 -3.04
C THR A 145 -8.04 5.12 -3.08
N PHE A 146 -8.84 4.91 -2.03
CA PHE A 146 -9.93 3.93 -2.00
C PHE A 146 -10.99 4.22 -3.08
N GLN A 147 -11.50 5.45 -3.15
CA GLN A 147 -12.53 5.83 -4.12
C GLN A 147 -12.03 5.74 -5.57
N ARG A 148 -10.82 6.25 -5.85
CA ARG A 148 -10.21 6.16 -7.18
C ARG A 148 -9.88 4.72 -7.57
N GLY A 149 -9.40 3.93 -6.62
CA GLY A 149 -9.13 2.51 -6.79
C GLY A 149 -10.38 1.71 -7.13
N ALA A 150 -11.49 1.96 -6.42
CA ALA A 150 -12.78 1.35 -6.68
C ALA A 150 -13.31 1.70 -8.09
N GLU A 151 -13.28 2.98 -8.46
CA GLU A 151 -13.68 3.44 -9.81
C GLU A 151 -12.83 2.78 -10.90
N TRP A 152 -11.51 2.72 -10.70
CA TRP A 152 -10.59 2.10 -11.65
C TRP A 152 -10.79 0.58 -11.76
N ALA A 153 -11.00 -0.12 -10.65
CA ALA A 153 -11.29 -1.55 -10.67
C ALA A 153 -12.56 -1.83 -11.48
N ALA A 154 -13.61 -1.02 -11.31
CA ALA A 154 -14.88 -1.17 -12.03
C ALA A 154 -14.80 -0.77 -13.51
N THR A 155 -14.13 0.34 -13.85
CA THR A 155 -14.23 0.99 -15.17
C THR A 155 -12.94 1.00 -15.99
N GLY A 156 -11.79 0.80 -15.35
CA GLY A 156 -10.46 1.00 -15.93
C GLY A 156 -10.05 2.48 -16.05
N LYS A 157 -10.86 3.41 -15.55
CA LYS A 157 -10.63 4.86 -15.59
C LYS A 157 -10.79 5.47 -14.21
N VAL A 158 -10.29 6.69 -14.05
CA VAL A 158 -10.55 7.55 -12.88
C VAL A 158 -11.00 8.90 -13.40
N THR A 159 -12.15 9.38 -12.94
CA THR A 159 -12.73 10.67 -13.33
C THR A 159 -12.74 11.68 -12.18
N GLN A 160 -12.41 11.22 -10.97
CA GLN A 160 -12.34 12.02 -9.76
C GLN A 160 -11.13 12.96 -9.77
N LYS A 161 -11.35 14.25 -9.49
CA LYS A 161 -10.28 15.23 -9.28
C LYS A 161 -9.55 14.96 -7.95
N VAL A 162 -8.32 15.44 -7.83
CA VAL A 162 -7.63 15.50 -6.53
C VAL A 162 -8.29 16.62 -5.72
N PRO A 163 -8.75 16.36 -4.49
CA PRO A 163 -9.37 17.40 -3.67
C PRO A 163 -8.31 18.36 -3.12
N GLU A 164 -8.73 19.59 -2.81
CA GLU A 164 -7.82 20.66 -2.33
C GLU A 164 -7.18 20.33 -0.97
N ASP A 165 -7.83 19.49 -0.18
CA ASP A 165 -7.40 19.02 1.14
C ASP A 165 -6.64 17.68 1.08
N PHE A 166 -6.14 17.27 -0.09
CA PHE A 166 -5.26 16.09 -0.16
C PHE A 166 -4.00 16.30 0.71
N PRO A 167 -3.51 15.29 1.45
CA PRO A 167 -2.33 15.44 2.31
C PRO A 167 -1.09 15.90 1.52
N THR A 168 -0.30 16.77 2.14
CA THR A 168 0.97 17.22 1.54
C THR A 168 2.12 16.34 2.01
N ALA A 169 3.33 16.59 1.50
CA ALA A 169 4.52 15.87 1.93
C ALA A 169 4.81 15.97 3.44
N THR A 170 4.24 16.95 4.15
CA THR A 170 4.54 17.23 5.57
C THR A 170 3.29 17.38 6.45
N VAL A 171 2.08 17.36 5.89
CA VAL A 171 0.84 17.62 6.63
C VAL A 171 -0.20 16.54 6.34
N VAL A 172 -0.66 15.88 7.41
CA VAL A 172 -1.80 14.97 7.39
C VAL A 172 -3.12 15.74 7.21
N ARG A 173 -4.07 15.12 6.53
CA ARG A 173 -5.45 15.60 6.37
C ARG A 173 -6.40 14.45 6.68
N SER A 174 -7.30 14.66 7.65
CA SER A 174 -8.28 13.71 8.20
C SER A 174 -9.51 14.47 8.64
#